data_AF-A0A841EG37-F1
#
_entry.id   AF-A0A841EG37-F1
#
_cell.length_a   1.000
_cell.length_b   1.000
_cell.length_c   1.000
_cell.angle_alpha   90.00
_cell.angle_beta   90.00
_cell.angle_gamma   90.00
#
_symmetry.space_group_name_H-M   'P 1'
#
loop_
_entity.id
_entity.type
_entity.pdbx_description
1 polymer ?
#
loop_
_entity_poly.entity_id
_entity_poly.type
_entity_poly.pdbx_seq_one_letter_code
_entity_poly.pdbx_strand_id
1 'polypeptide(L)' 'MSGPDDERVVDLGEDELDVLPETTRDERGPGWGDGPDDNTERLLEERPPHW' A
#
# COMPACT_ATOMS: atom_id res chain seq x y z
N MET A 1 -15.42 -20.57 -7.26
CA MET A 1 -13.96 -20.40 -7.10
C MET A 1 -13.56 -19.26 -8.01
N SER A 2 -12.98 -18.19 -7.47
CA SER A 2 -12.36 -17.16 -8.30
C SER A 2 -11.09 -17.77 -8.88
N GLY A 3 -10.86 -17.68 -10.18
CA GLY A 3 -9.61 -18.10 -10.81
C GLY A 3 -8.41 -17.33 -10.24
N PRO A 4 -7.17 -17.77 -10.53
CA PRO A 4 -5.98 -17.03 -10.13
C PRO A 4 -6.07 -15.59 -10.67
N ASP A 5 -5.77 -14.62 -9.80
CA ASP A 5 -5.95 -13.20 -10.11
C ASP A 5 -5.12 -12.78 -11.34
N ASP A 6 -3.98 -13.46 -11.56
CA ASP A 6 -3.08 -13.29 -12.71
C ASP A 6 -3.74 -13.52 -14.08
N GLU A 7 -4.85 -14.26 -14.16
CA GLU A 7 -5.57 -14.52 -15.42
C GLU A 7 -6.65 -13.46 -15.72
N ARG A 8 -6.85 -12.47 -14.83
CA ARG A 8 -7.84 -11.42 -15.05
C ARG A 8 -7.34 -10.41 -16.08
N VAL A 9 -8.10 -10.23 -17.15
CA VAL A 9 -7.83 -9.20 -18.16
C VAL A 9 -8.01 -7.81 -17.53
N VAL A 10 -6.95 -7.00 -17.58
CA VAL A 10 -6.98 -5.58 -17.20
C VAL A 10 -7.15 -4.77 -18.49
N ASP A 11 -8.34 -4.21 -18.68
CA ASP A 11 -8.62 -3.28 -19.77
C ASP A 11 -8.11 -1.89 -19.39
N LEU A 12 -7.09 -1.41 -20.10
CA LEU A 12 -6.48 -0.10 -19.88
C LEU A 12 -7.06 1.00 -20.79
N GLY A 13 -8.05 0.66 -21.65
CA GLY A 13 -8.75 1.64 -22.49
C GLY A 13 -7.86 2.42 -23.48
N GLU A 14 -8.46 3.40 -24.15
CA GLU A 14 -7.75 4.46 -24.92
C GLU A 14 -7.35 5.64 -24.01
N ASP A 15 -7.45 5.47 -22.69
CA ASP A 15 -7.14 6.51 -21.72
C ASP A 15 -5.62 6.71 -21.68
N GLU A 16 -5.18 7.95 -21.90
CA GLU A 16 -3.81 8.36 -21.68
C GLU A 16 -3.53 8.18 -20.17
N LEU A 17 -2.84 7.09 -19.82
CA LEU A 17 -2.49 6.80 -18.44
C LEU A 17 -1.72 7.99 -17.88
N ASP A 18 -2.30 8.66 -16.88
CA ASP A 18 -1.65 9.76 -16.19
C ASP A 18 -0.30 9.28 -15.66
N VAL A 19 0.79 9.87 -16.18
CA VAL A 19 2.13 9.57 -15.71
C VAL A 19 2.22 10.05 -14.28
N LEU A 20 2.26 9.09 -13.34
CA LEU A 20 2.46 9.40 -11.95
C LEU A 20 3.79 10.14 -11.76
N PRO A 21 3.85 11.10 -10.83
CA PRO A 21 5.11 11.76 -10.50
C PRO A 21 6.16 10.74 -10.05
N GLU A 22 7.44 11.09 -10.25
CA GLU A 22 8.60 10.29 -9.82
C GLU A 22 8.62 9.96 -8.32
N THR A 23 7.83 10.70 -7.54
CA THR A 23 7.63 10.49 -6.11
C THR A 23 6.15 10.54 -5.80
N THR A 24 5.67 9.45 -5.22
CA THR A 24 4.31 9.24 -4.74
C THR A 24 4.03 10.06 -3.47
N ARG A 25 2.75 10.22 -3.12
CA ARG A 25 2.36 10.95 -1.92
C ARG A 25 2.86 10.26 -0.64
N ASP A 26 2.86 8.93 -0.63
CA ASP A 26 3.27 8.11 0.51
C ASP A 26 4.77 8.23 0.82
N GLU A 27 5.59 8.56 -0.18
CA GLU A 27 7.03 8.80 -0.01
C GLU A 27 7.36 10.20 0.55
N ARG A 28 6.43 11.16 0.44
CA ARG A 28 6.59 12.52 0.99
C ARG A 28 5.97 12.66 2.39
N GLY A 29 5.16 11.70 2.78
CA GLY A 29 4.54 11.63 4.11
C GLY A 29 5.46 10.93 5.11
N PRO A 30 5.14 11.04 6.40
CA PRO A 30 5.78 10.24 7.44
C PRO A 30 5.28 8.78 7.35
N GLY A 31 5.70 8.08 6.29
CA GLY A 31 5.44 6.66 6.04
C GLY A 31 4.02 6.16 6.33
N TRP A 32 3.92 4.89 6.68
CA TRP A 32 2.67 4.24 7.11
C TRP A 32 2.47 4.43 8.61
N GLY A 33 2.03 5.62 9.02
CA GLY A 33 1.58 5.88 10.39
C GLY A 33 2.63 6.38 11.36
N ASP A 34 3.73 6.96 10.87
CA ASP A 34 4.73 7.61 11.72
C ASP A 34 4.21 9.00 12.15
N GLY A 35 3.19 9.01 13.02
CA GLY A 35 2.92 10.19 13.82
C GLY A 35 4.13 10.49 14.71
N PRO A 36 4.27 11.71 15.26
CA PRO A 36 5.35 12.04 16.19
C PRO A 36 5.33 11.19 17.48
N ASP A 37 4.26 10.43 17.70
CA ASP A 37 4.08 9.53 18.82
C ASP A 37 4.46 8.09 18.42
N ASP A 38 5.53 7.59 19.03
CA ASP A 38 6.00 6.20 18.89
C ASP A 38 4.92 5.22 19.39
N ASN A 39 4.40 4.40 18.48
CA ASN A 39 3.41 3.35 18.78
C ASN A 39 4.03 1.95 18.79
N THR A 40 5.37 1.85 18.79
CA THR A 40 6.10 0.59 18.66
C THR A 40 5.79 -0.35 19.81
N GLU A 41 5.71 0.17 21.04
CA GLU A 41 5.43 -0.64 22.23
C GLU A 41 4.05 -1.31 22.16
N ARG A 42 3.01 -0.56 21.79
CA ARG A 42 1.64 -1.08 21.61
C ARG A 42 1.59 -2.12 20.49
N LEU A 43 2.23 -1.85 19.36
CA LEU A 43 2.24 -2.74 18.21
C LEU A 43 2.97 -4.07 18.51
N LEU A 44 4.06 -4.02 19.29
CA LEU A 44 4.76 -5.23 19.74
C LEU A 44 3.91 -6.07 20.70
N GLU A 45 3.14 -5.43 21.59
CA GLU A 45 2.23 -6.11 22.51
C GLU A 45 1.05 -6.77 21.77
N GLU A 46 0.51 -6.10 20.74
CA GLU A 46 -0.62 -6.58 19.94
C GLU A 46 -0.21 -7.49 18.76
N ARG A 47 1.07 -7.90 18.68
CA ARG A 47 1.60 -8.68 17.56
C ARG A 47 0.76 -9.95 17.28
N PRO A 48 0.21 -10.10 16.07
CA PRO A 48 -0.39 -11.35 15.64
C PRO A 48 0.64 -12.50 15.62
N PRO A 49 0.21 -13.77 15.84
CA PRO A 49 1.13 -14.92 15.89
C PRO A 49 1.94 -15.18 14.61
N HIS A 50 1.52 -14.63 13.48
CA HIS A 50 2.11 -14.86 12.15
C HIS A 50 2.72 -13.59 11.53
N TRP A 51 2.97 -12.57 12.36
CA TRP A 51 3.62 -11.34 11.91
C TRP A 51 5.07 -11.58 11.52
#